data_AF-A0A453MJC7-F1
#
_entry.id   AF-A0A453MJC7-F1
#
_cell.length_a   1.000
_cell.length_b   1.000
_cell.length_c   1.000
_cell.angle_alpha   90.00
_cell.angle_beta   90.00
_cell.angle_gamma   90.00
#
_symmetry.space_group_name_H-M   'P 1'
#
loop_
_entity.id
_entity.type
_entity.pdbx_description
1 polymer ?
#
loop_
_entity_poly.entity_id
_entity_poly.type
_entity_poly.pdbx_seq_one_letter_code
_entity_poly.pdbx_strand_id
1 'polypeptide(L)'
;SFHCWEALHIPWAAGETTIQRISEAKLGWNRPLFMETFLLAAWSIWKERNNKHFRRIAPSKESWLRRFKEDFSLLTHRVKEKHKDSIPSILASIV
;
A
#
# COMPACT_ATOMS: atom_id res chain seq x y z
N SER A 1 -4.05 4.63 -10.21
CA SER A 1 -3.25 4.43 -8.98
C SER A 1 -3.60 5.44 -7.90
N PHE A 2 -4.04 6.67 -8.22
CA PHE A 2 -4.48 7.65 -7.21
C PHE A 2 -5.46 7.06 -6.17
N HIS A 3 -6.54 6.42 -6.63
CA HIS A 3 -7.52 5.76 -5.72
C HIS A 3 -6.94 4.62 -4.86
N CYS A 4 -5.81 4.02 -5.26
CA CYS A 4 -5.12 3.03 -4.44
C CYS A 4 -4.40 3.70 -3.27
N TRP A 5 -3.77 4.86 -3.52
CA TRP A 5 -3.11 5.65 -2.48
C TRP A 5 -4.11 6.28 -1.52
N GLU A 6 -5.23 6.77 -2.05
CA GLU A 6 -6.36 7.31 -1.29
C GLU A 6 -6.93 6.28 -0.31
N ALA A 7 -7.08 5.01 -0.72
CA ALA A 7 -7.52 3.91 0.16
C ALA A 7 -6.61 3.71 1.39
N LEU A 8 -5.34 4.11 1.28
CA LEU A 8 -4.33 3.99 2.34
C LEU A 8 -4.16 5.30 3.13
N HIS A 9 -4.93 6.34 2.83
CA HIS A 9 -4.76 7.70 3.35
C HIS A 9 -3.37 8.28 3.04
N ILE A 10 -2.80 7.91 1.88
CA ILE A 10 -1.52 8.44 1.39
C ILE A 10 -1.81 9.55 0.38
N PRO A 11 -1.51 10.83 0.68
CA PRO A 11 -1.72 11.92 -0.27
C PRO A 11 -0.76 11.75 -1.47
N TRP A 12 -1.32 11.70 -2.67
CA TRP A 12 -0.55 11.55 -3.91
C TRP A 12 -0.84 12.71 -4.87
N ALA A 13 -0.35 13.91 -4.53
CA ALA A 13 -0.61 15.16 -5.25
C ALA A 13 0.19 15.29 -6.56
N ALA A 14 -0.36 15.98 -7.57
CA ALA A 14 0.34 16.26 -8.83
C ALA A 14 1.37 17.40 -8.66
N GLY A 15 2.49 17.34 -9.38
CA GLY A 15 3.51 18.42 -9.41
C GLY A 15 4.80 18.18 -8.60
N GLU A 16 4.79 17.27 -7.63
CA GLU A 16 5.96 16.93 -6.81
C GLU A 16 6.74 15.72 -7.32
N THR A 17 8.01 15.61 -6.92
CA THR A 17 8.83 14.40 -7.15
C THR A 17 8.35 13.24 -6.28
N THR A 18 8.56 12.01 -6.73
CA THR A 18 8.18 10.80 -5.97
C THR A 18 8.83 10.75 -4.58
N ILE A 19 10.07 11.23 -4.44
CA ILE A 19 10.79 11.21 -3.15
C ILE A 19 10.15 12.18 -2.16
N GLN A 20 9.75 13.37 -2.61
CA GLN A 20 9.05 14.35 -1.77
C GLN A 20 7.72 13.79 -1.27
N ARG A 21 6.89 13.23 -2.17
CA ARG A 21 5.63 12.58 -1.80
C ARG A 21 5.79 11.48 -0.75
N ILE A 22 6.78 10.60 -0.92
CA ILE A 22 7.05 9.53 0.05
C ILE A 22 7.47 10.13 1.41
N SER A 23 8.27 11.19 1.40
CA SER A 23 8.74 11.86 2.61
C SER A 23 7.59 12.51 3.37
N GLU A 24 6.71 13.22 2.68
CA GLU A 24 5.52 13.86 3.26
C GLU A 24 4.51 12.83 3.77
N ALA A 25 4.22 11.79 2.99
CA ALA A 25 3.35 10.70 3.42
C ALA A 25 3.91 9.99 4.67
N LYS A 26 5.24 9.84 4.77
CA LYS A 26 5.88 9.28 5.96
C LYS A 26 5.69 10.16 7.19
N LEU A 27 5.79 11.48 7.04
CA LEU A 27 5.57 12.45 8.12
C LEU A 27 4.12 12.39 8.63
N GLY A 28 3.15 12.24 7.73
CA GLY A 28 1.72 12.14 8.09
C GLY A 28 1.27 10.78 8.65
N TRP A 29 2.02 9.71 8.40
CA TRP A 29 1.59 8.34 8.75
C TRP A 29 1.48 8.08 10.26
N ASN A 30 2.34 8.71 11.06
CA ASN A 30 2.33 8.72 12.54
C ASN A 30 2.11 7.36 13.25
N ARG A 31 2.49 6.25 12.61
CA ARG A 31 2.42 4.88 13.16
C ARG A 31 3.53 4.00 12.55
N PRO A 32 3.79 2.78 13.05
CA PRO A 32 4.78 1.90 12.45
C PRO A 32 4.42 1.46 11.02
N LEU A 33 5.38 0.83 10.34
CA LEU A 33 5.17 0.11 9.07
C LEU A 33 4.80 0.97 7.85
N PHE A 34 5.22 2.24 7.82
CA PHE A 34 5.00 3.11 6.66
C PHE A 34 5.60 2.54 5.37
N MET A 35 6.90 2.18 5.40
CA MET A 35 7.61 1.75 4.19
C MET A 35 7.09 0.40 3.70
N GLU A 36 6.74 -0.50 4.61
CA GLU A 36 6.12 -1.79 4.30
C GLU A 36 4.76 -1.60 3.63
N THR A 37 3.94 -0.68 4.16
CA THR A 37 2.65 -0.29 3.55
C THR A 37 2.87 0.27 2.14
N PHE A 38 3.76 1.26 2.01
CA PHE A 38 4.03 1.93 0.74
C PHE A 38 4.58 0.96 -0.32
N LEU A 39 5.57 0.14 0.02
CA LEU A 39 6.22 -0.78 -0.91
C LEU A 39 5.27 -1.90 -1.35
N LEU A 40 4.48 -2.48 -0.43
CA LEU A 40 3.50 -3.51 -0.79
C LEU A 40 2.38 -2.94 -1.67
N ALA A 41 1.92 -1.72 -1.38
CA ALA A 41 0.94 -1.02 -2.20
C ALA A 41 1.45 -0.78 -3.62
N ALA A 42 2.66 -0.21 -3.74
CA ALA A 42 3.35 0.02 -5.02
C ALA A 42 3.53 -1.30 -5.80
N TRP A 43 3.96 -2.35 -5.11
CA TRP A 43 4.14 -3.68 -5.69
C TRP A 43 2.83 -4.27 -6.19
N SER A 44 1.75 -4.14 -5.42
CA SER A 44 0.42 -4.61 -5.84
C SER A 44 -0.10 -3.82 -7.06
N ILE A 45 0.14 -2.49 -7.13
CA ILE A 45 -0.19 -1.67 -8.32
C ILE A 45 0.59 -2.16 -9.54
N TRP A 46 1.87 -2.46 -9.37
CA TRP A 46 2.71 -3.01 -10.44
C TRP A 46 2.18 -4.37 -10.91
N LYS A 47 1.75 -5.25 -10.01
CA LYS A 47 1.11 -6.53 -10.34
C LYS A 47 -0.17 -6.37 -11.16
N GLU A 48 -1.03 -5.41 -10.82
CA GLU A 48 -2.25 -5.12 -11.62
C GLU A 48 -1.92 -4.68 -13.06
N ARG A 49 -0.92 -3.81 -13.22
CA ARG A 49 -0.47 -3.37 -14.55
C ARG A 49 0.10 -4.54 -15.36
N ASN A 50 0.90 -5.40 -14.74
CA ASN A 50 1.44 -6.57 -15.40
C ASN A 50 0.39 -7.60 -15.78
N ASN A 51 -0.64 -7.80 -14.95
CA ASN A 51 -1.77 -8.65 -15.30
C ASN A 51 -2.48 -8.16 -16.58
N LYS A 52 -2.60 -6.84 -16.78
CA LYS A 52 -3.11 -6.27 -18.03
C LYS A 52 -2.22 -6.62 -19.22
N HIS A 53 -0.91 -6.39 -19.11
CA HIS A 53 0.02 -6.60 -20.22
C HIS A 53 0.21 -8.07 -20.59
N PHE A 54 0.39 -8.94 -19.60
CA PHE A 54 0.77 -10.34 -19.83
C PHE A 54 -0.40 -11.31 -19.82
N ARG A 55 -1.51 -10.97 -19.15
CA ARG A 55 -2.66 -11.87 -18.96
C ARG A 55 -3.96 -11.31 -19.50
N ARG A 56 -3.95 -10.10 -20.06
CA ARG A 56 -5.14 -9.39 -20.56
C ARG A 56 -6.25 -9.22 -19.51
N ILE A 57 -5.88 -9.20 -18.22
CA ILE A 57 -6.83 -8.97 -17.13
C ILE A 57 -6.91 -7.45 -16.89
N ALA A 58 -8.13 -6.90 -16.88
CA ALA A 58 -8.33 -5.49 -16.59
C ALA A 58 -7.91 -5.16 -15.14
N PRO A 59 -7.12 -4.10 -14.90
CA PRO A 59 -6.78 -3.67 -13.55
C PRO A 59 -8.03 -3.29 -12.75
N SER A 60 -8.11 -3.70 -11.49
CA SER A 60 -9.22 -3.37 -10.58
C SER A 60 -8.69 -2.86 -9.24
N LYS A 61 -9.34 -1.83 -8.68
CA LYS A 61 -9.01 -1.32 -7.33
C LYS A 61 -9.31 -2.40 -6.29
N GLU A 62 -10.38 -3.15 -6.46
CA GLU A 62 -10.83 -4.21 -5.57
C GLU A 62 -9.84 -5.39 -5.58
N SER A 63 -9.40 -5.82 -6.77
CA SER A 63 -8.35 -6.85 -6.92
C SER A 63 -7.04 -6.42 -6.26
N TRP A 64 -6.62 -5.18 -6.50
CA TRP A 64 -5.45 -4.58 -5.88
C TRP A 64 -5.55 -4.57 -4.35
N LEU A 65 -6.69 -4.10 -3.82
CA LEU A 65 -6.93 -3.93 -2.39
C LEU A 65 -6.95 -5.27 -1.67
N ARG A 66 -7.66 -6.25 -2.24
CA ARG A 66 -7.70 -7.62 -1.71
C ARG A 66 -6.30 -8.21 -1.63
N ARG A 67 -5.53 -8.13 -2.72
CA ARG A 67 -4.14 -8.61 -2.76
C ARG A 67 -3.25 -7.88 -1.77
N PHE A 68 -3.39 -6.56 -1.66
CA PHE A 68 -2.65 -5.76 -0.68
C PHE A 68 -2.95 -6.22 0.75
N LYS A 69 -4.23 -6.37 1.12
CA LYS A 69 -4.64 -6.81 2.47
C LYS A 69 -4.13 -8.23 2.78
N GLU A 70 -4.21 -9.14 1.82
CA GLU A 70 -3.64 -10.50 1.91
C GLU A 70 -2.12 -10.43 2.16
N ASP A 71 -1.36 -9.77 1.28
CA ASP A 71 0.11 -9.66 1.39
C ASP A 71 0.54 -8.92 2.68
N PHE A 72 -0.20 -7.90 3.10
CA PHE A 72 0.10 -7.11 4.29
C PHE A 72 -0.16 -7.90 5.57
N SER A 73 -1.20 -8.74 5.63
CA SER A 73 -1.45 -9.59 6.80
C SER A 73 -0.30 -10.59 7.04
N LEU A 74 0.33 -11.09 5.97
CA LEU A 74 1.48 -11.99 6.04
C LEU A 74 2.75 -11.33 6.60
N LEU A 75 2.80 -10.00 6.70
CA LEU A 75 3.91 -9.32 7.37
C LEU A 75 4.03 -9.69 8.85
N THR A 76 2.96 -10.19 9.48
CA THR A 76 3.01 -10.69 10.87
C THR A 76 4.15 -11.69 11.11
N HIS A 77 4.52 -12.47 10.08
CA HIS A 77 5.61 -13.45 10.16
C HIS A 77 7.01 -12.87 9.91
N ARG A 78 7.11 -11.61 9.48
CA ARG A 78 8.37 -10.97 9.05
C ARG A 78 8.73 -9.73 9.86
N VAL A 79 7.77 -9.12 10.54
CA VAL A 79 8.00 -7.95 11.39
C VAL A 79 8.45 -8.36 12.79
N LYS A 80 9.10 -7.43 13.49
CA LYS A 80 9.45 -7.59 14.91
C LYS A 80 8.18 -7.67 15.76
N GLU A 81 8.24 -8.38 16.89
CA GLU A 81 7.09 -8.60 17.79
C GLU A 81 6.34 -7.30 18.12
N LYS A 82 7.09 -6.24 18.45
CA LYS A 82 6.56 -4.90 18.77
C LYS A 82 5.72 -4.23 17.66
N HIS A 83 5.71 -4.78 16.45
CA HIS A 83 4.96 -4.27 15.31
C HIS A 83 3.81 -5.18 14.87
N LYS A 84 3.68 -6.39 15.44
CA LYS A 84 2.61 -7.32 15.04
C LYS A 84 1.22 -6.74 15.31
N ASP A 85 1.04 -6.07 16.44
CA ASP A 85 -0.24 -5.42 16.78
C ASP A 85 -0.59 -4.25 15.86
N SER A 86 0.40 -3.65 15.19
CA SER A 86 0.16 -2.60 14.19
C SER A 86 -0.47 -3.15 12.91
N ILE A 87 -0.28 -4.43 12.58
CA ILE A 87 -0.83 -5.05 11.36
C ILE A 87 -2.37 -5.00 11.32
N PRO A 88 -3.10 -5.56 12.29
CA PRO A 88 -4.56 -5.52 12.29
C PRO A 88 -5.10 -4.08 12.37
N SER A 89 -4.44 -3.20 13.13
CA SER A 89 -4.81 -1.78 13.23
C SER A 89 -4.73 -1.06 11.87
N ILE A 90 -3.64 -1.27 11.13
CA ILE A 90 -3.48 -0.69 9.80
C ILE A 90 -4.52 -1.27 8.83
N LEU A 91 -4.72 -2.59 8.81
CA LEU A 91 -5.69 -3.25 7.94
C LEU A 91 -7.13 -2.74 8.17
N ALA A 92 -7.51 -2.50 9.42
CA ALA A 92 -8.82 -1.97 9.77
C ALA A 92 -9.03 -0.51 9.33
N SER A 93 -7.95 0.27 9.14
CA SER A 93 -8.04 1.68 8.73
C SER A 93 -8.18 1.89 7.22
N ILE A 94 -8.01 0.85 6.41
CA ILE A 94 -7.96 0.92 4.95
C ILE A 94 -9.35 0.76 4.33
N VAL A 95 -9.72 1.70 3.47
CA VAL A 95 -11.03 1.82 2.81
C VAL A 95 -11.06 1.17 1.43
#